data_AF-A0A3R9CNL7-F1
#
_entry.id   AF-A0A3R9CNL7-F1
#
_cell.length_a   1.000
_cell.length_b   1.000
_cell.length_c   1.000
_cell.angle_alpha   90.00
_cell.angle_beta   90.00
_cell.angle_gamma   90.00
#
_symmetry.space_group_name_H-M   'P 1'
#
loop_
_entity.id
_entity.type
_entity.pdbx_description
1 polymer ?
#
loop_
_entity_poly.entity_id
_entity_poly.type
_entity_poly.pdbx_seq_one_letter_code
_entity_poly.pdbx_strand_id
1 'polypeptide(L)'
;MSSMQLRTLAFALSMVLAGAATAQEGGGRTRFILAASWQPAFCQTNQKKAECASQTGERSDATNFSLHGLWPMKQDYCGVSAEQKAADKDGKWNELPEVTLSAEAKSALAKAMPGTQSGLERHEWVKHGTCTKMSAEDYFGVGIHLVDALNASAVRDLFAANIGKTVKADAIKAAFDKSFGPGASDRVKMSCRRAGSVRVISELTIGLSEDAGTASAKSAVLADLIQGAGKTSFGCDEGVVDAAGF
;
A
#
# COMPACT_ATOMS: atom_id res chain seq x y z
N MET A 1 -77.04 -39.02 -20.21
CA MET A 1 -76.49 -40.17 -19.47
C MET A 1 -74.99 -40.21 -19.72
N SER A 2 -74.18 -40.27 -18.66
CA SER A 2 -72.72 -40.53 -18.58
C SER A 2 -71.78 -39.66 -19.42
N SER A 3 -71.07 -38.68 -18.86
CA SER A 3 -69.83 -38.76 -18.04
C SER A 3 -68.60 -39.26 -18.81
N MET A 4 -67.66 -38.35 -19.10
CA MET A 4 -66.23 -38.65 -19.08
C MET A 4 -65.46 -37.36 -18.75
N GLN A 5 -64.94 -37.31 -17.52
CA GLN A 5 -64.08 -36.23 -17.03
C GLN A 5 -62.69 -36.42 -17.63
N LEU A 6 -62.21 -35.40 -18.36
CA LEU A 6 -60.82 -35.33 -18.81
C LEU A 6 -59.99 -34.69 -17.69
N ARG A 7 -59.15 -35.49 -17.04
CA ARG A 7 -58.15 -35.00 -16.08
C ARG A 7 -56.95 -34.47 -16.86
N THR A 8 -56.86 -33.16 -17.05
CA THR A 8 -55.67 -32.51 -17.59
C THR A 8 -54.68 -32.29 -16.45
N LEU A 9 -53.59 -33.06 -16.40
CA LEU A 9 -52.45 -32.76 -15.52
C LEU A 9 -51.75 -31.49 -16.04
N ALA A 10 -51.85 -30.40 -15.30
CA ALA A 10 -51.02 -29.21 -15.53
C ALA A 10 -49.63 -29.45 -14.93
N PHE A 11 -48.65 -29.72 -15.79
CA PHE A 11 -47.23 -29.75 -15.41
C PHE A 11 -46.75 -28.30 -15.32
N ALA A 12 -46.69 -27.74 -14.11
CA ALA A 12 -46.10 -26.42 -13.88
C ALA A 12 -44.58 -26.52 -13.98
N LEU A 13 -44.03 -26.10 -15.11
CA LEU A 13 -42.59 -26.01 -15.35
C LEU A 13 -42.06 -24.75 -14.64
N SER A 14 -41.60 -24.87 -13.39
CA SER A 14 -40.89 -23.80 -12.70
C SER A 14 -39.55 -23.52 -13.38
N MET A 15 -39.49 -22.47 -14.20
CA MET A 15 -38.23 -21.91 -14.68
C MET A 15 -37.50 -21.25 -13.51
N VAL A 16 -36.47 -21.93 -12.98
CA VAL A 16 -35.49 -21.33 -12.08
C VAL A 16 -34.63 -20.39 -12.93
N LEU A 17 -34.90 -19.09 -12.85
CA LEU A 17 -34.00 -18.04 -13.33
C LEU A 17 -32.77 -18.02 -12.41
N ALA A 18 -31.79 -18.85 -12.73
CA ALA A 18 -30.44 -18.68 -12.20
C ALA A 18 -29.86 -17.41 -12.84
N GLY A 19 -29.96 -16.29 -12.13
CA GLY A 19 -29.23 -15.08 -12.46
C GLY A 19 -27.75 -15.41 -12.43
N ALA A 20 -27.13 -15.58 -13.60
CA ALA A 20 -25.68 -15.57 -13.71
C ALA A 20 -25.22 -14.20 -13.22
N ALA A 21 -24.71 -14.14 -12.00
CA ALA A 21 -23.90 -13.02 -11.55
C ALA A 21 -22.70 -12.97 -12.49
N THR A 22 -22.76 -12.11 -13.49
CA THR A 22 -21.59 -11.76 -14.27
C THR A 22 -20.62 -11.14 -13.29
N ALA A 23 -19.59 -11.90 -12.91
CA ALA A 23 -18.40 -11.32 -12.31
C ALA A 23 -17.96 -10.21 -13.26
N GLN A 24 -18.10 -8.96 -12.82
CA GLN A 24 -17.62 -7.83 -13.57
C GLN A 24 -16.09 -8.00 -13.65
N GLU A 25 -15.59 -8.58 -14.74
CA GLU A 25 -14.20 -8.42 -15.16
C GLU A 25 -14.02 -6.97 -15.66
N GLY A 26 -14.30 -6.01 -14.78
CA GLY A 26 -13.84 -4.65 -14.92
C GLY A 26 -12.43 -4.63 -14.38
N GLY A 27 -11.44 -4.81 -15.26
CA GLY A 27 -10.04 -4.58 -14.88
C GLY A 27 -9.92 -3.14 -14.38
N GLY A 28 -9.83 -2.97 -13.06
CA GLY A 28 -9.61 -1.67 -12.44
C GLY A 28 -8.39 -0.98 -13.03
N ARG A 29 -8.23 0.32 -12.76
CA ARG A 29 -7.06 1.07 -13.21
C ARG A 29 -6.33 1.62 -12.02
N THR A 30 -5.06 1.28 -11.90
CA THR A 30 -4.19 1.84 -10.87
C THR A 30 -4.00 3.32 -11.14
N ARG A 31 -4.39 4.13 -10.15
CA ARG A 31 -4.31 5.60 -10.18
C ARG A 31 -3.38 6.12 -9.10
N PHE A 32 -3.26 5.39 -8.00
CA PHE A 32 -2.32 5.65 -6.94
C PHE A 32 -1.53 4.39 -6.59
N ILE A 33 -0.34 4.57 -6.01
CA ILE A 33 0.44 3.50 -5.39
C ILE A 33 0.66 3.87 -3.93
N LEU A 34 0.30 2.99 -3.00
CA LEU A 34 0.82 3.03 -1.64
C LEU A 34 2.16 2.30 -1.63
N ALA A 35 3.23 2.99 -1.26
CA ALA A 35 4.55 2.41 -1.06
C ALA A 35 4.80 2.21 0.45
N ALA A 36 4.98 0.94 0.83
CA ALA A 36 5.14 0.52 2.22
C ALA A 36 6.49 -0.20 2.39
N SER A 37 7.42 0.43 3.11
CA SER A 37 8.76 -0.08 3.35
C SER A 37 8.78 -1.08 4.50
N TRP A 38 9.56 -2.15 4.35
CA TRP A 38 10.05 -2.90 5.51
C TRP A 38 11.34 -2.22 6.00
N GLN A 39 11.20 -1.36 7.01
CA GLN A 39 12.26 -0.45 7.41
C GLN A 39 13.59 -1.13 7.78
N PRO A 40 13.61 -2.28 8.47
CA PRO A 40 14.87 -2.97 8.77
C PRO A 40 15.69 -3.31 7.51
N ALA A 41 15.02 -3.83 6.46
CA ALA A 41 15.67 -4.14 5.20
C ALA A 41 16.14 -2.89 4.45
N PHE A 42 15.42 -1.77 4.56
CA PHE A 42 15.90 -0.48 4.08
C PHE A 42 17.19 -0.08 4.82
N CYS A 43 17.18 -0.16 6.16
CA CYS A 43 18.29 0.26 7.00
C CYS A 43 19.55 -0.59 6.83
N GLN A 44 19.41 -1.89 6.54
CA GLN A 44 20.53 -2.78 6.24
C GLN A 44 21.44 -2.24 5.13
N THR A 45 20.89 -1.48 4.18
CA THR A 45 21.65 -0.87 3.06
C THR A 45 21.79 0.64 3.17
N ASN A 46 21.22 1.27 4.21
CA ASN A 46 21.17 2.72 4.41
C ASN A 46 21.57 3.14 5.83
N GLN A 47 22.49 2.39 6.46
CA GLN A 47 22.88 2.50 7.87
C GLN A 47 23.22 3.93 8.35
N LYS A 48 23.71 4.80 7.47
CA LYS A 48 24.10 6.18 7.79
C LYS A 48 22.93 7.16 7.86
N LYS A 49 21.73 6.76 7.41
CA LYS A 49 20.53 7.60 7.50
C LYS A 49 20.11 7.75 8.96
N ALA A 50 19.62 8.92 9.34
CA ALA A 50 19.30 9.24 10.74
C ALA A 50 18.29 8.24 11.33
N GLU A 51 17.26 7.91 10.56
CA GLU A 51 16.21 6.97 10.94
C GLU A 51 16.70 5.53 11.14
N CYS A 52 17.83 5.17 10.52
CA CYS A 52 18.46 3.87 10.61
C CYS A 52 19.48 3.80 11.73
N ALA A 53 20.30 4.84 11.89
CA ALA A 53 21.24 4.94 12.99
C ALA A 53 20.54 4.93 14.37
N SER A 54 19.30 5.43 14.44
CA SER A 54 18.47 5.42 15.64
C SER A 54 17.50 4.23 15.72
N GLN A 55 17.56 3.25 14.80
CA GLN A 55 16.61 2.13 14.78
C GLN A 55 16.93 1.13 15.90
N THR A 56 15.90 0.72 16.64
CA THR A 56 15.97 -0.29 17.70
C THR A 56 14.83 -1.29 17.53
N GLY A 57 14.91 -2.45 18.18
CA GLY A 57 13.88 -3.49 18.12
C GLY A 57 12.53 -3.08 18.73
N GLU A 58 12.52 -2.05 19.59
CA GLU A 58 11.34 -1.55 20.29
C GLU A 58 10.57 -0.49 19.48
N ARG A 59 11.15 0.05 18.41
CA ARG A 59 10.46 1.03 17.56
C ARG A 59 9.36 0.37 16.74
N SER A 60 8.32 1.15 16.44
CA SER A 60 7.16 0.69 15.66
C SER A 60 7.58 0.10 14.30
N ASP A 61 8.56 0.71 13.64
CA ASP A 61 9.08 0.32 12.33
C ASP A 61 10.01 -0.90 12.35
N ALA A 62 10.29 -1.49 13.52
CA ALA A 62 11.00 -2.77 13.60
C ALA A 62 10.10 -3.99 13.30
N THR A 63 8.78 -3.83 13.45
CA THR A 63 7.80 -4.92 13.33
C THR A 63 6.59 -4.58 12.45
N ASN A 64 6.52 -3.34 11.95
CA ASN A 64 5.45 -2.85 11.10
C ASN A 64 6.01 -2.26 9.80
N PHE A 65 5.19 -2.22 8.76
CA PHE A 65 5.52 -1.48 7.56
C PHE A 65 5.51 0.02 7.84
N SER A 66 6.49 0.72 7.27
CA SER A 66 6.57 2.18 7.29
C SER A 66 6.01 2.76 6.00
N LEU A 67 5.33 3.90 6.12
CA LEU A 67 4.92 4.70 4.97
C LEU A 67 6.17 5.23 4.27
N HIS A 68 6.38 4.82 3.02
CA HIS A 68 7.31 5.49 2.11
C HIS A 68 6.58 6.63 1.41
N GLY A 69 5.43 6.37 0.80
CA GLY A 69 4.67 7.40 0.10
C GLY A 69 3.35 6.94 -0.51
N LEU A 70 2.60 7.91 -1.03
CA LEU A 70 1.34 7.72 -1.75
C LEU A 70 1.41 8.40 -3.11
N TRP A 71 1.63 7.64 -4.18
CA TRP A 71 2.09 8.21 -5.45
C TRP A 71 0.97 8.26 -6.50
N PRO A 72 0.57 9.45 -6.99
CA PRO A 72 -0.26 9.55 -8.19
C PRO A 72 0.45 8.96 -9.40
N MET A 73 -0.25 8.15 -10.18
CA MET A 73 0.33 7.54 -11.38
C MET A 73 0.56 8.57 -12.48
N LYS A 74 1.76 8.53 -13.07
CA LYS A 74 2.18 9.34 -14.24
C LYS A 74 2.22 10.85 -14.00
N GLN A 75 2.28 11.29 -12.75
CA GLN A 75 2.40 12.71 -12.39
C GLN A 75 3.51 12.88 -11.37
N ASP A 76 4.37 13.86 -11.58
CA ASP A 76 5.38 14.28 -10.62
C ASP A 76 5.61 15.80 -10.66
N TYR A 77 6.02 16.37 -9.52
CA TYR A 77 6.43 17.78 -9.40
C TYR A 77 5.41 18.80 -9.94
N CYS A 78 4.13 18.69 -9.54
CA CYS A 78 3.07 19.55 -10.06
C CYS A 78 3.08 20.93 -9.39
N GLY A 79 3.29 21.99 -10.17
CA GLY A 79 3.36 23.36 -9.62
C GLY A 79 4.59 23.63 -8.75
N VAL A 80 5.65 22.83 -8.92
CA VAL A 80 6.92 22.93 -8.17
C VAL A 80 7.95 23.72 -8.98
N SER A 81 8.76 24.55 -8.31
CA SER A 81 9.79 25.35 -8.98
C SER A 81 10.94 24.48 -9.53
N ALA A 82 11.69 24.98 -10.51
CA ALA A 82 12.84 24.26 -11.06
C ALA A 82 13.93 24.03 -10.00
N GLU A 83 14.13 25.01 -9.10
CA GLU A 83 15.09 24.96 -8.00
C GLU A 83 14.71 23.89 -6.98
N GLN A 84 13.43 23.82 -6.58
CA GLN A 84 12.92 22.78 -5.70
C GLN A 84 13.06 21.39 -6.33
N LYS A 85 12.69 21.26 -7.61
CA LYS A 85 12.85 19.99 -8.35
C LYS A 85 14.32 19.56 -8.46
N ALA A 86 15.25 20.51 -8.60
CA ALA A 86 16.68 20.23 -8.61
C ALA A 86 17.18 19.79 -7.22
N ALA A 87 16.85 20.54 -6.16
CA ALA A 87 17.21 20.18 -4.78
C ALA A 87 16.68 18.80 -4.38
N ASP A 88 15.44 18.48 -4.79
CA ASP A 88 14.83 17.18 -4.55
C ASP A 88 15.60 16.02 -5.21
N LYS A 89 15.97 16.19 -6.48
CA LYS A 89 16.74 15.21 -7.25
C LYS A 89 18.17 15.03 -6.74
N ASP A 90 18.75 16.08 -6.18
CA ASP A 90 20.07 16.05 -5.55
C ASP A 90 20.04 15.42 -4.13
N GLY A 91 18.87 15.04 -3.63
CA GLY A 91 18.71 14.46 -2.30
C GLY A 91 18.82 15.48 -1.17
N LYS A 92 18.75 16.78 -1.47
CA LYS A 92 18.82 17.90 -0.52
C LYS A 92 17.46 18.16 0.12
N TRP A 93 16.82 17.11 0.64
CA TRP A 93 15.42 17.18 1.08
C TRP A 93 15.21 18.16 2.23
N ASN A 94 16.19 18.34 3.11
CA ASN A 94 16.14 19.34 4.19
C ASN A 94 16.19 20.80 3.70
N GLU A 95 16.61 21.05 2.45
CA GLU A 95 16.58 22.37 1.82
C GLU A 95 15.23 22.68 1.15
N LEU A 96 14.37 21.65 0.94
CA LEU A 96 13.01 21.85 0.46
C LEU A 96 12.16 22.55 1.54
N PRO A 97 11.08 23.26 1.16
CA PRO A 97 10.17 23.86 2.13
C PRO A 97 9.64 22.84 3.14
N GLU A 98 9.48 23.26 4.38
CA GLU A 98 8.85 22.40 5.39
C GLU A 98 7.39 22.11 5.01
N VAL A 99 6.97 20.87 5.22
CA VAL A 99 5.56 20.51 5.06
C VAL A 99 4.77 21.10 6.24
N THR A 100 3.75 21.89 5.92
CA THR A 100 2.87 22.47 6.94
C THR A 100 1.87 21.41 7.41
N LEU A 101 2.03 20.97 8.66
CA LEU A 101 1.24 19.95 9.33
C LEU A 101 0.91 20.38 10.76
N SER A 102 -0.23 19.93 11.30
CA SER A 102 -0.54 20.04 12.73
C SER A 102 0.50 19.30 13.58
N ALA A 103 0.61 19.63 14.87
CA ALA A 103 1.57 18.94 15.75
C ALA A 103 1.23 17.45 15.88
N GLU A 104 -0.05 17.13 15.92
CA GLU A 104 -0.60 15.79 15.95
C GLU A 104 -0.24 15.03 14.67
N ALA A 105 -0.46 15.63 13.49
CA ALA A 105 -0.09 15.01 12.21
C ALA A 105 1.42 14.83 12.07
N LYS A 106 2.24 15.77 12.53
CA LYS A 106 3.70 15.61 12.55
C LYS A 106 4.13 14.41 13.40
N SER A 107 3.54 14.25 14.58
CA SER A 107 3.85 13.13 15.46
C SER A 107 3.42 11.78 14.88
N ALA A 108 2.19 11.72 14.33
CA ALA A 108 1.68 10.53 13.67
C ALA A 108 2.53 10.16 12.43
N LEU A 109 2.89 11.15 11.61
CA LEU A 109 3.73 10.94 10.44
C LEU A 109 5.13 10.48 10.82
N ALA A 110 5.74 11.05 11.86
CA ALA A 110 7.07 10.62 12.31
C ALA A 110 7.10 9.15 12.77
N LYS A 111 5.99 8.66 13.36
CA LYS A 111 5.84 7.25 13.72
C LYS A 111 5.66 6.34 12.50
N ALA A 112 4.84 6.75 11.53
CA ALA A 112 4.53 5.96 10.35
C ALA A 112 5.64 6.01 9.28
N MET A 113 6.33 7.14 9.17
CA MET A 113 7.38 7.44 8.18
C MET A 113 8.66 7.85 8.93
N PRO A 114 9.50 6.88 9.35
CA PRO A 114 10.75 7.17 10.04
C PRO A 114 11.68 8.11 9.29
N GLY A 115 11.63 8.08 7.95
CA GLY A 115 12.40 8.93 7.05
C GLY A 115 12.15 10.44 7.19
N THR A 116 11.16 10.87 7.97
CA THR A 116 11.00 12.29 8.33
C THR A 116 12.22 12.85 9.07
N GLN A 117 12.99 11.99 9.75
CA GLN A 117 14.29 12.36 10.33
C GLN A 117 15.33 12.82 9.28
N SER A 118 15.13 12.43 8.01
CA SER A 118 15.98 12.77 6.87
C SER A 118 15.24 13.63 5.83
N GLY A 119 14.06 14.18 6.16
CA GLY A 119 13.28 15.04 5.26
C GLY A 119 12.48 14.30 4.19
N LEU A 120 12.21 13.00 4.34
CA LEU A 120 11.47 12.20 3.35
C LEU A 120 10.07 12.78 3.07
N GLU A 121 9.39 13.33 4.06
CA GLU A 121 8.07 13.96 3.87
C GLU A 121 8.13 15.15 2.92
N ARG A 122 9.26 15.89 2.88
CA ARG A 122 9.41 17.00 1.94
C ARG A 122 9.57 16.49 0.51
N HIS A 123 10.35 15.42 0.32
CA HIS A 123 10.47 14.73 -0.97
C HIS A 123 9.10 14.25 -1.45
N GLU A 124 8.41 13.48 -0.62
CA GLU A 124 7.12 12.87 -0.94
C GLU A 124 6.07 13.93 -1.22
N TRP A 125 6.07 15.04 -0.49
CA TRP A 125 5.17 16.14 -0.77
C TRP A 125 5.49 16.81 -2.11
N VAL A 126 6.72 17.28 -2.30
CA VAL A 126 7.11 18.04 -3.49
C VAL A 126 6.96 17.21 -4.75
N LYS A 127 7.41 15.96 -4.75
CA LYS A 127 7.39 15.10 -5.93
C LYS A 127 6.01 14.51 -6.22
N HIS A 128 5.25 14.13 -5.18
CA HIS A 128 4.02 13.35 -5.35
C HIS A 128 2.77 14.07 -4.79
N GLY A 129 2.84 14.56 -3.55
CA GLY A 129 1.71 15.21 -2.88
C GLY A 129 1.16 16.44 -3.59
N THR A 130 2.04 17.28 -4.17
CA THR A 130 1.66 18.48 -4.94
C THR A 130 0.83 18.18 -6.20
N CYS A 131 0.89 16.95 -6.71
CA CYS A 131 0.08 16.50 -7.84
C CYS A 131 -1.34 16.08 -7.43
N THR A 132 -1.61 16.01 -6.13
CA THR A 132 -2.97 15.81 -5.61
C THR A 132 -3.68 17.15 -5.45
N LYS A 133 -5.00 17.11 -5.27
CA LYS A 133 -5.79 18.30 -4.87
C LYS A 133 -5.91 18.42 -3.35
N MET A 134 -5.16 17.62 -2.60
CA MET A 134 -5.25 17.56 -1.14
C MET A 134 -4.34 18.62 -0.50
N SER A 135 -4.69 19.03 0.71
CA SER A 135 -3.71 19.68 1.59
C SER A 135 -2.62 18.66 1.98
N ALA A 136 -1.47 19.13 2.46
CA ALA A 136 -0.44 18.24 2.98
C ALA A 136 -0.96 17.41 4.18
N GLU A 137 -1.72 18.04 5.07
CA GLU A 137 -2.41 17.39 6.19
C GLU A 137 -3.29 16.23 5.70
N ASP A 138 -4.04 16.45 4.63
CA ASP A 138 -4.90 15.42 4.06
C ASP A 138 -4.10 14.31 3.39
N TYR A 139 -3.12 14.66 2.57
CA TYR A 139 -2.27 13.71 1.83
C TYR A 139 -1.54 12.75 2.78
N PHE A 140 -0.86 13.28 3.79
CA PHE A 140 -0.17 12.44 4.77
C PHE A 140 -1.15 11.69 5.68
N GLY A 141 -2.28 12.31 6.03
CA GLY A 141 -3.35 11.64 6.78
C GLY A 141 -3.90 10.40 6.05
N VAL A 142 -4.12 10.49 4.73
CA VAL A 142 -4.51 9.34 3.90
C VAL A 142 -3.39 8.29 3.89
N GLY A 143 -2.15 8.69 3.64
CA GLY A 143 -1.01 7.76 3.64
C GLY A 143 -0.87 6.98 4.95
N ILE A 144 -1.00 7.66 6.10
CA ILE A 144 -0.95 7.06 7.44
C ILE A 144 -2.12 6.07 7.62
N HIS A 145 -3.35 6.50 7.32
CA HIS A 145 -4.53 5.64 7.42
C HIS A 145 -4.38 4.33 6.62
N LEU A 146 -3.85 4.42 5.39
CA LEU A 146 -3.70 3.26 4.54
C LEU A 146 -2.57 2.33 4.98
N VAL A 147 -1.43 2.86 5.46
CA VAL A 147 -0.37 1.99 6.01
C VAL A 147 -0.79 1.36 7.35
N ASP A 148 -1.58 2.05 8.16
CA ASP A 148 -2.14 1.50 9.39
C ASP A 148 -3.12 0.37 9.09
N ALA A 149 -3.96 0.50 8.06
CA ALA A 149 -4.82 -0.59 7.58
C ALA A 149 -4.02 -1.80 7.09
N LEU A 150 -2.86 -1.59 6.43
CA LEU A 150 -1.93 -2.67 6.09
C LEU A 150 -1.33 -3.32 7.34
N ASN A 151 -0.95 -2.51 8.33
CA ASN A 151 -0.38 -2.99 9.60
C ASN A 151 -1.41 -3.70 10.49
N ALA A 152 -2.70 -3.46 10.30
CA ALA A 152 -3.80 -4.17 10.96
C ALA A 152 -4.19 -5.49 10.25
N SER A 153 -3.47 -5.90 9.21
CA SER A 153 -3.82 -7.04 8.36
C SER A 153 -2.97 -8.30 8.60
N ALA A 154 -3.38 -9.42 7.99
CA ALA A 154 -2.61 -10.66 8.01
C ALA A 154 -1.24 -10.53 7.31
N VAL A 155 -1.04 -9.48 6.48
CA VAL A 155 0.24 -9.22 5.82
C VAL A 155 1.31 -8.81 6.84
N ARG A 156 0.98 -7.89 7.76
CA ARG A 156 1.92 -7.49 8.82
C ARG A 156 2.14 -8.62 9.82
N ASP A 157 1.10 -9.36 10.18
CA ASP A 157 1.25 -10.54 11.05
C ASP A 157 2.20 -11.58 10.45
N LEU A 158 2.11 -11.84 9.14
CA LEU A 158 3.04 -12.71 8.43
C LEU A 158 4.48 -12.22 8.53
N PHE A 159 4.73 -10.93 8.29
CA PHE A 159 6.08 -10.36 8.36
C PHE A 159 6.63 -10.42 9.79
N ALA A 160 5.86 -9.95 10.78
CA ALA A 160 6.27 -9.96 12.18
C ALA A 160 6.59 -11.37 12.70
N ALA A 161 5.82 -12.39 12.31
CA ALA A 161 6.05 -13.78 12.71
C ALA A 161 7.29 -14.43 12.03
N ASN A 162 7.80 -13.81 10.97
CA ASN A 162 8.88 -14.34 10.14
C ASN A 162 10.12 -13.43 10.09
N ILE A 163 10.27 -12.51 11.05
CA ILE A 163 11.51 -11.74 11.20
C ILE A 163 12.72 -12.69 11.29
N GLY A 164 13.75 -12.40 10.49
CA GLY A 164 14.95 -13.23 10.31
C GLY A 164 14.77 -14.45 9.39
N LYS A 165 13.58 -14.68 8.83
CA LYS A 165 13.26 -15.86 8.00
C LYS A 165 12.92 -15.46 6.57
N THR A 166 13.06 -16.42 5.65
CA THR A 166 12.62 -16.27 4.26
C THR A 166 11.11 -16.45 4.16
N VAL A 167 10.44 -15.53 3.48
CA VAL A 167 9.02 -15.60 3.13
C VAL A 167 8.88 -15.65 1.61
N LYS A 168 8.04 -16.57 1.13
CA LYS A 168 7.74 -16.75 -0.29
C LYS A 168 6.60 -15.85 -0.74
N ALA A 169 6.62 -15.45 -2.01
CA ALA A 169 5.59 -14.65 -2.64
C ALA A 169 4.19 -15.20 -2.42
N ASP A 170 3.99 -16.52 -2.53
CA ASP A 170 2.68 -17.15 -2.36
C ASP A 170 2.09 -16.97 -0.95
N ALA A 171 2.93 -16.95 0.08
CA ALA A 171 2.47 -16.68 1.44
C ALA A 171 2.01 -15.22 1.59
N ILE A 172 2.72 -14.28 0.97
CA ILE A 172 2.36 -12.86 0.98
C ILE A 172 1.08 -12.63 0.17
N LYS A 173 0.98 -13.24 -1.02
CA LYS A 173 -0.25 -13.19 -1.84
C LYS A 173 -1.45 -13.72 -1.07
N ALA A 174 -1.32 -14.87 -0.42
CA ALA A 174 -2.39 -15.44 0.41
C ALA A 174 -2.78 -14.52 1.58
N ALA A 175 -1.80 -13.84 2.20
CA ALA A 175 -2.08 -12.87 3.27
C ALA A 175 -2.84 -11.63 2.76
N PHE A 176 -2.53 -11.13 1.55
CA PHE A 176 -3.28 -10.05 0.91
C PHE A 176 -4.70 -10.49 0.58
N ASP A 177 -4.87 -11.65 -0.06
CA ASP A 177 -6.19 -12.14 -0.47
C ASP A 177 -7.08 -12.43 0.76
N LYS A 178 -6.49 -12.92 1.85
CA LYS A 178 -7.19 -13.09 3.13
C LYS A 178 -7.66 -11.77 3.73
N SER A 179 -6.87 -10.71 3.62
CA SER A 179 -7.12 -9.44 4.33
C SER A 179 -7.97 -8.46 3.53
N PHE A 180 -7.82 -8.46 2.20
CA PHE A 180 -8.36 -7.45 1.29
C PHE A 180 -9.24 -8.04 0.19
N GLY A 181 -9.59 -9.32 0.33
CA GLY A 181 -10.49 -10.05 -0.56
C GLY A 181 -9.76 -10.78 -1.70
N PRO A 182 -10.39 -11.80 -2.30
CA PRO A 182 -9.80 -12.59 -3.37
C PRO A 182 -9.25 -11.73 -4.52
N GLY A 183 -8.04 -12.02 -4.99
CA GLY A 183 -7.39 -11.32 -6.10
C GLY A 183 -6.80 -9.95 -5.75
N ALA A 184 -6.80 -9.57 -4.46
CA ALA A 184 -6.10 -8.37 -3.99
C ALA A 184 -4.60 -8.46 -4.27
N SER A 185 -4.03 -9.66 -4.15
CA SER A 185 -2.61 -9.92 -4.40
C SER A 185 -2.15 -9.59 -5.83
N ASP A 186 -3.05 -9.62 -6.81
CA ASP A 186 -2.78 -9.22 -8.20
C ASP A 186 -2.48 -7.71 -8.34
N ARG A 187 -2.70 -6.89 -7.30
CA ARG A 187 -2.42 -5.44 -7.30
C ARG A 187 -1.18 -5.06 -6.51
N VAL A 188 -0.43 -6.05 -6.04
CA VAL A 188 0.73 -5.85 -5.19
C VAL A 188 2.01 -6.21 -5.95
N LYS A 189 3.05 -5.42 -5.73
CA LYS A 189 4.41 -5.74 -6.16
C LYS A 189 5.36 -5.67 -4.98
N MET A 190 6.07 -6.77 -4.77
CA MET A 190 7.15 -6.94 -3.82
C MET A 190 8.49 -6.56 -4.45
N SER A 191 9.22 -5.70 -3.74
CA SER A 191 10.58 -5.28 -4.07
C SER A 191 11.56 -5.89 -3.08
N CYS A 192 12.67 -6.42 -3.60
CA CYS A 192 13.74 -7.00 -2.81
C CYS A 192 15.07 -6.33 -3.11
N ARG A 193 15.94 -6.27 -2.10
CA ARG A 193 17.30 -5.75 -2.21
C ARG A 193 18.32 -6.80 -1.80
N ARG A 194 19.58 -6.58 -2.17
CA ARG A 194 20.70 -7.39 -1.70
C ARG A 194 21.35 -6.72 -0.49
N ALA A 195 21.45 -7.44 0.61
CA ALA A 195 22.25 -7.13 1.77
C ALA A 195 23.38 -8.17 1.85
N GLY A 196 24.54 -7.85 1.26
CA GLY A 196 25.57 -8.84 1.00
C GLY A 196 25.05 -9.97 0.10
N SER A 197 25.15 -11.21 0.57
CA SER A 197 24.60 -12.38 -0.13
C SER A 197 23.11 -12.61 0.10
N VAL A 198 22.51 -11.95 1.09
CA VAL A 198 21.10 -12.15 1.47
C VAL A 198 20.19 -11.28 0.60
N ARG A 199 19.08 -11.85 0.13
CA ARG A 199 18.00 -11.10 -0.50
C ARG A 199 16.97 -10.75 0.57
N VAL A 200 16.80 -9.47 0.85
CA VAL A 200 15.83 -8.96 1.84
C VAL A 200 14.62 -8.35 1.14
N ILE A 201 13.43 -8.52 1.70
CA ILE A 201 12.21 -7.87 1.23
C ILE A 201 12.25 -6.43 1.75
N SER A 202 12.35 -5.45 0.85
CA SER A 202 12.53 -4.05 1.23
C SER A 202 11.26 -3.23 1.19
N GLU A 203 10.30 -3.60 0.33
CA GLU A 203 9.10 -2.79 0.11
C GLU A 203 7.98 -3.60 -0.54
N LEU A 204 6.74 -3.26 -0.19
CA LEU A 204 5.53 -3.63 -0.90
C LEU A 204 4.92 -2.37 -1.51
N THR A 205 4.66 -2.40 -2.81
CA THR A 205 3.89 -1.37 -3.52
C THR A 205 2.52 -1.92 -3.85
N ILE A 206 1.47 -1.19 -3.47
CA ILE A 206 0.07 -1.61 -3.62
C ILE A 206 -0.64 -0.62 -4.55
N GLY A 207 -1.19 -1.13 -5.65
CA GLY A 207 -2.02 -0.34 -6.56
C GLY A 207 -3.38 -0.01 -5.94
N LEU A 208 -3.81 1.25 -6.09
CA LEU A 208 -5.06 1.78 -5.57
C LEU A 208 -5.89 2.48 -6.66
N SER A 209 -7.21 2.53 -6.48
CA SER A 209 -8.17 3.29 -7.30
C SER A 209 -7.93 4.81 -7.21
N GLU A 210 -8.68 5.59 -7.99
CA GLU A 210 -8.63 7.06 -7.92
C GLU A 210 -9.13 7.64 -6.60
N ASP A 211 -9.95 6.91 -5.85
CA ASP A 211 -10.55 7.40 -4.60
C ASP A 211 -9.50 7.69 -3.53
N ALA A 212 -8.35 7.00 -3.60
CA ALA A 212 -7.17 7.26 -2.77
C ALA A 212 -6.61 8.69 -2.94
N GLY A 213 -6.96 9.38 -4.02
CA GLY A 213 -6.53 10.75 -4.33
C GLY A 213 -7.38 11.85 -3.70
N THR A 214 -8.28 11.52 -2.79
CA THR A 214 -9.22 12.46 -2.17
C THR A 214 -9.04 12.51 -0.65
N ALA A 215 -9.33 13.64 -0.02
CA ALA A 215 -9.27 13.77 1.43
C ALA A 215 -10.23 12.80 2.15
N SER A 216 -11.30 12.36 1.49
CA SER A 216 -12.24 11.37 2.03
C SER A 216 -11.62 9.98 2.20
N ALA A 217 -10.48 9.71 1.55
CA ALA A 217 -9.77 8.45 1.69
C ALA A 217 -9.22 8.20 3.11
N LYS A 218 -9.21 9.20 4.00
CA LYS A 218 -8.90 9.03 5.43
C LYS A 218 -9.86 8.09 6.16
N SER A 219 -11.02 7.81 5.57
CA SER A 219 -11.98 6.84 6.09
C SER A 219 -12.29 5.73 5.08
N ALA A 220 -11.54 5.65 3.98
CA ALA A 220 -11.76 4.60 2.98
C ALA A 220 -11.29 3.25 3.49
N VAL A 221 -11.96 2.19 3.05
CA VAL A 221 -11.53 0.82 3.32
C VAL A 221 -10.43 0.47 2.32
N LEU A 222 -9.24 0.11 2.81
CA LEU A 222 -8.09 -0.22 1.94
C LEU A 222 -8.42 -1.33 0.93
N ALA A 223 -9.25 -2.31 1.31
CA ALA A 223 -9.70 -3.37 0.42
C ALA A 223 -10.42 -2.83 -0.83
N ASP A 224 -11.33 -1.86 -0.68
CA ASP A 224 -12.09 -1.30 -1.80
C ASP A 224 -11.16 -0.57 -2.78
N LEU A 225 -10.19 0.17 -2.25
CA LEU A 225 -9.18 0.87 -3.06
C LEU A 225 -8.31 -0.11 -3.86
N ILE A 226 -7.91 -1.22 -3.24
CA ILE A 226 -7.12 -2.28 -3.90
C ILE A 226 -7.95 -2.96 -5.01
N GLN A 227 -9.21 -3.27 -4.72
CA GLN A 227 -10.07 -3.97 -5.68
C GLN A 227 -10.40 -3.09 -6.91
N GLY A 228 -10.50 -1.77 -6.72
CA GLY A 228 -10.67 -0.80 -7.80
C GLY A 228 -9.41 -0.56 -8.65
N ALA A 229 -8.24 -1.07 -8.25
CA ALA A 229 -6.99 -0.90 -8.97
C ALA A 229 -6.76 -1.98 -10.04
N GLY A 230 -5.80 -1.71 -10.92
CA GLY A 230 -5.41 -2.61 -12.01
C GLY A 230 -4.38 -3.64 -11.56
N LYS A 231 -4.33 -4.77 -12.29
CA LYS A 231 -3.38 -5.85 -12.02
C LYS A 231 -1.94 -5.44 -12.33
N THR A 232 -0.99 -6.06 -11.63
CA THR A 232 0.46 -5.89 -11.81
C THR A 232 1.18 -7.23 -11.63
N SER A 233 2.45 -7.28 -11.99
CA SER A 233 3.33 -8.41 -11.68
C SER A 233 3.87 -8.30 -10.25
N PHE A 234 3.90 -9.42 -9.51
CA PHE A 234 4.27 -9.43 -8.10
C PHE A 234 5.74 -9.09 -7.81
N GLY A 235 6.68 -9.22 -8.75
CA GLY A 235 8.10 -8.92 -8.50
C GLY A 235 8.90 -10.15 -8.08
N CYS A 236 9.56 -10.13 -6.93
CA CYS A 236 10.40 -11.26 -6.51
C CYS A 236 9.58 -12.49 -6.07
N ASP A 237 10.20 -13.67 -6.10
CA ASP A 237 9.55 -14.92 -5.68
C ASP A 237 9.68 -15.21 -4.17
N GLU A 238 10.72 -14.67 -3.52
CA GLU A 238 10.95 -14.79 -2.07
C GLU A 238 12.02 -13.78 -1.60
N GLY A 239 12.08 -13.57 -0.28
CA GLY A 239 13.14 -12.84 0.39
C GLY A 239 13.06 -12.96 1.91
N VAL A 240 14.13 -12.54 2.60
CA VAL A 240 14.19 -12.48 4.06
C VAL A 240 13.42 -11.27 4.58
N VAL A 241 12.58 -11.47 5.59
CA VAL A 241 12.03 -10.38 6.40
C VAL A 241 13.09 -9.98 7.40
N ASP A 242 13.76 -8.86 7.14
CA ASP A 242 14.97 -8.48 7.87
C ASP A 242 14.67 -8.06 9.31
N ALA A 243 15.62 -8.25 10.23
CA ALA A 243 15.48 -7.83 11.62
C ALA A 243 16.03 -6.41 11.82
N ALA A 244 15.48 -5.66 12.78
CA ALA A 244 16.06 -4.38 13.16
C ALA A 244 17.42 -4.61 13.84
N GLY A 245 18.37 -3.69 13.57
CA GLY A 245 19.76 -3.85 13.99
C GLY A 245 20.55 -4.61 12.92
N PHE A 246 21.46 -3.90 12.26
CA PHE A 246 22.24 -4.35 11.11
C PHE A 246 23.70 -4.67 11.45
#